data_AF-A0A0F9NSE4-F1
#
_entry.id   AF-A0A0F9NSE4-F1
#
_cell.length_a   1.000
_cell.length_b   1.000
_cell.length_c   1.000
_cell.angle_alpha   90.00
_cell.angle_beta   90.00
_cell.angle_gamma   90.00
#
_symmetry.space_group_name_H-M   'P 1'
#
loop_
_entity.id
_entity.type
_entity.pdbx_description
1 polymer ?
#
loop_
_entity_poly.entity_id
_entity_poly.type
_entity_poly.pdbx_seq_one_letter_code
_entity_poly.pdbx_strand_id
1 'polypeptide(L)' 'MIVKTDAYACMLGNPDRNILFISTSNNDRSQGRIEYVKVDYPGAGFL' A
#
# COMPACT_ATOMS: atom_id res chain seq x y z
N MET A 1 8.72 -8.78 2.65
CA MET A 1 9.29 -7.59 1.98
C MET A 1 9.15 -6.43 2.96
N ILE A 2 10.26 -5.97 3.56
CA ILE A 2 10.25 -4.82 4.48
C ILE A 2 10.24 -3.57 3.60
N VAL A 3 9.19 -2.75 3.70
CA VAL A 3 9.10 -1.49 2.97
C VAL A 3 10.14 -0.54 3.56
N LYS A 4 11.16 -0.18 2.77
CA LYS A 4 12.26 0.75 3.16
C LYS A 4 11.95 2.22 2.84
N THR A 5 10.79 2.48 2.24
CA THR A 5 10.34 3.78 1.78
C THR A 5 9.23 4.30 2.69
N ASP A 6 9.16 5.60 2.91
CA ASP A 6 8.08 6.21 3.67
C ASP A 6 6.74 5.92 2.97
N ALA A 7 5.85 5.22 3.67
CA ALA A 7 4.49 4.94 3.24
C ALA A 7 3.58 6.06 3.74
N TYR A 8 2.97 6.81 2.81
CA TYR A 8 2.16 7.98 3.16
C TYR A 8 0.68 7.66 3.30
N ALA A 9 0.19 6.67 2.56
CA ALA A 9 -1.19 6.20 2.62
C ALA A 9 -1.30 4.78 2.05
N CYS A 10 -2.22 3.97 2.59
CA CYS A 10 -2.55 2.66 2.05
C CYS A 10 -4.06 2.43 2.01
N MET A 11 -4.53 1.66 1.03
CA MET A 11 -5.95 1.34 0.84
C MET A 11 -6.12 -0.09 0.36
N LEU A 12 -7.08 -0.82 0.94
CA LEU A 12 -7.55 -2.08 0.37
C LEU A 12 -8.40 -1.76 -0.86
N GLY A 13 -7.94 -2.21 -2.02
CA GLY A 13 -8.68 -2.13 -3.25
C GLY A 13 -9.34 -3.45 -3.62
N ASN A 14 -9.99 -3.43 -4.78
CA ASN A 14 -10.77 -4.52 -5.41
C ASN A 14 -11.97 -5.06 -4.59
N PRO A 15 -12.97 -5.67 -5.26
CA PRO A 15 -14.17 -6.18 -4.57
C PRO A 15 -13.84 -7.23 -3.51
N ASP A 16 -12.84 -8.06 -3.76
CA ASP A 16 -12.40 -9.15 -2.88
C ASP A 16 -11.52 -8.66 -1.71
N ARG A 17 -11.18 -7.36 -1.68
CA ARG A 17 -10.34 -6.70 -0.67
C ARG A 17 -9.00 -7.41 -0.43
N ASN A 18 -8.41 -8.00 -1.47
CA ASN A 18 -7.17 -8.77 -1.38
C ASN A 18 -5.96 -8.09 -2.05
N ILE A 19 -6.11 -6.81 -2.43
CA ILE A 19 -5.00 -5.99 -2.95
C ILE A 19 -4.83 -4.78 -2.03
N LEU A 20 -3.64 -4.61 -1.47
CA LEU A 20 -3.25 -3.42 -0.73
C LEU A 20 -2.49 -2.48 -1.67
N PHE A 21 -3.07 -1.32 -1.96
CA PHE A 21 -2.38 -0.23 -2.65
C PHE A 21 -1.62 0.61 -1.63
N ILE A 22 -0.38 0.97 -1.94
CA ILE A 22 0.53 1.72 -1.07
C ILE A 22 1.09 2.90 -1.86
N SER A 23 0.87 4.12 -1.36
CA SER A 23 1.53 5.30 -1.88
C SER A 23 2.90 5.45 -1.22
N THR A 24 3.96 5.41 -2.04
CA THR A 24 5.35 5.50 -1.60
C THR A 24 6.05 6.67 -2.28
N SER A 25 7.06 7.24 -1.63
CA SER A 25 7.99 8.20 -2.24
C SER A 25 9.37 8.08 -1.59
N ASN A 26 10.42 8.45 -2.33
CA ASN A 26 11.80 8.48 -1.82
C ASN A 26 12.16 9.86 -1.26
N ASN A 27 11.48 10.32 -0.20
CA ASN A 27 11.65 11.64 0.44
C ASN A 27 11.36 12.87 -0.44
N ASP A 28 11.03 12.67 -1.71
CA ASP A 28 10.61 13.70 -2.66
C ASP A 28 9.17 13.43 -3.10
N ARG A 29 8.29 14.43 -2.94
CA ARG A 29 6.85 14.33 -3.27
C ARG A 29 6.62 14.20 -4.78
N SER A 30 7.55 14.66 -5.62
CA SER A 30 7.46 14.53 -7.08
C SER A 30 7.74 13.10 -7.58
N GLN A 31 8.36 12.27 -6.74
CA GLN A 31 8.70 10.88 -7.04
C GLN A 31 7.69 9.87 -6.45
N GLY A 32 6.48 10.35 -6.16
CA GLY A 32 5.40 9.52 -5.66
C GLY A 32 5.01 8.43 -6.65
N ARG A 33 4.78 7.21 -6.15
CA ARG A 33 4.31 6.08 -6.95
C ARG A 33 3.32 5.23 -6.16
N ILE A 34 2.44 4.55 -6.88
CA ILE A 34 1.52 3.57 -6.30
C ILE A 34 2.11 2.17 -6.50
N GLU A 35 2.45 1.52 -5.39
CA GLU A 35 2.83 0.12 -5.35
C GLU A 35 1.63 -0.71 -4.90
N TYR A 36 1.60 -1.99 -5.23
CA TYR A 36 0.55 -2.90 -4.78
C TYR A 36 1.12 -4.21 -4.27
N VAL A 37 0.47 -4.77 -3.25
CA VAL A 37 0.81 -6.07 -2.68
C VAL A 37 -0.47 -6.89 -2.58
N LYS A 38 -0.42 -8.15 -3.01
CA LYS A 38 -1.51 -9.09 -2.76
C LYS A 38 -1.48 -9.50 -1.30
N VAL A 39 -2.62 -9.39 -0.61
CA VAL A 39 -2.76 -9.76 0.80
C VAL A 39 -3.52 -11.07 0.91
N ASP A 40 -2.96 -12.00 1.69
CA ASP A 40 -3.52 -13.34 1.90
C ASP A 40 -4.77 -13.31 2.80
N TYR A 41 -4.90 -12.28 3.65
CA TYR A 41 -6.06 -12.06 4.52
C TYR A 41 -6.76 -10.73 4.18
N PRO A 42 -7.90 -10.79 3.49
CA PRO A 42 -8.72 -9.61 3.22
C PRO A 42 -9.16 -8.93 4.53
N GLY A 43 -8.94 -7.63 4.65
CA GLY A 43 -9.40 -6.84 5.81
C GLY A 43 -8.38 -6.61 6.94
N ALA A 44 -7.13 -7.04 6.80
CA ALA A 44 -6.07 -6.65 7.73
C ALA A 44 -5.84 -5.12 7.66
N GLY A 45 -6.19 -4.40 8.74
CA GLY A 45 -6.17 -2.92 8.81
C GLY A 45 -7.48 -2.27 9.26
N PHE A 46 -8.51 -3.06 9.62
CA PHE A 46 -9.77 -2.58 10.19
C PHE A 46 -9.81 -2.52 11.75
N LEU A 47 -8.66 -2.67 12.42
CA LEU A 47 -8.52 -2.54 13.88
C LEU A 47 -7.74 -1.28 14.23
#